data_AF-A0A1G1X750-F1
#
_entry.id   AF-A0A1G1X750-F1
#
_cell.length_a   1.000
_cell.length_b   1.000
_cell.length_c   1.000
_cell.angle_alpha   90.00
_cell.angle_beta   90.00
_cell.angle_gamma   90.00
#
_symmetry.space_group_name_H-M   'P 1'
#
loop_
_entity.id
_entity.type
_entity.pdbx_description
1 polymer ?
#
loop_
_entity_poly.entity_id
_entity_poly.type
_entity_poly.pdbx_seq_one_letter_code
_entity_poly.pdbx_strand_id
1 'polypeptide(L)' 'MSQPRTTEQKIRQRRKHKLAQLRGKYRNAKTENAKHTILEKAIKVSPSLVKAEIEKSWK' A
#
# COMPACT_ATOMS: atom_id res chain seq x y z
N MET A 1 -12.18 5.89 31.46
CA MET A 1 -11.38 5.80 30.23
C MET A 1 -11.18 4.33 29.87
N SER A 2 -11.10 4.06 28.56
CA SER A 2 -10.36 2.93 27.95
C SER A 2 -11.14 1.67 27.57
N GLN A 3 -11.63 1.63 26.32
CA GLN A 3 -11.64 0.40 25.52
C GLN A 3 -10.77 0.59 24.27
N PRO A 4 -9.62 -0.09 24.15
CA PRO A 4 -8.93 -0.21 22.88
C PRO A 4 -9.43 -1.48 22.18
N ARG A 5 -10.55 -1.42 21.46
CA ARG A 5 -11.14 -2.60 20.79
C ARG A 5 -11.03 -2.58 19.26
N THR A 6 -9.94 -2.01 18.71
CA THR A 6 -9.38 -2.25 17.35
C THR A 6 -8.25 -1.23 17.08
N THR A 7 -7.19 -1.21 17.89
CA THR A 7 -6.53 0.08 18.18
C THR A 7 -5.44 0.54 17.23
N GLU A 8 -4.64 -0.34 16.63
CA GLU A 8 -3.60 0.11 15.68
C GLU A 8 -3.02 -1.06 14.92
N GLN A 9 -2.81 -2.18 15.62
CA GLN A 9 -2.38 -3.44 15.02
C GLN A 9 -3.31 -3.88 13.88
N LYS A 10 -4.64 -3.81 14.06
CA LYS A 10 -5.60 -4.16 13.01
C LYS A 10 -5.52 -3.20 11.82
N ILE A 11 -5.30 -1.91 12.07
CA ILE A 11 -5.11 -0.91 11.01
C ILE A 11 -3.81 -1.19 10.24
N ARG A 12 -2.72 -1.49 10.94
CA ARG A 12 -1.43 -1.86 10.37
C ARG A 12 -1.53 -3.14 9.55
N GLN A 13 -2.21 -4.16 10.06
CA GLN A 13 -2.48 -5.41 9.33
C GLN A 13 -3.28 -5.16 8.05
N ARG A 14 -4.34 -4.33 8.11
CA ARG A 14 -5.14 -3.96 6.93
C ARG A 14 -4.30 -3.21 5.90
N ARG A 15 -3.48 -2.24 6.32
CA ARG A 15 -2.56 -1.51 5.43
C ARG A 15 -1.55 -2.46 4.78
N LYS A 16 -0.91 -3.35 5.55
CA LYS A 16 0.02 -4.36 5.05
C LYS A 16 -0.63 -5.27 4.02
N HIS A 17 -1.82 -5.79 4.32
CA HIS A 17 -2.59 -6.62 3.38
C HIS A 17 -2.94 -5.86 2.10
N LYS A 18 -3.38 -4.61 2.22
CA LYS A 18 -3.72 -3.77 1.07
C LYS A 18 -2.50 -3.48 0.18
N LEU A 19 -1.34 -3.20 0.77
CA LEU A 19 -0.08 -3.01 0.03
C LEU A 19 0.33 -4.30 -0.71
N ALA A 20 0.17 -5.48 -0.10
CA ALA A 20 0.45 -6.75 -0.76
C ALA A 20 -0.45 -6.98 -1.99
N GLN A 21 -1.74 -6.65 -1.89
CA GLN A 21 -2.66 -6.71 -3.03
C GLN A 21 -2.25 -5.74 -4.14
N LEU A 22 -1.86 -4.51 -3.79
CA LEU A 22 -1.41 -3.51 -4.74
C LEU A 22 -0.10 -3.94 -5.43
N ARG A 23 0.84 -4.54 -4.71
CA ARG A 23 2.07 -5.11 -5.29
C ARG A 23 1.76 -6.17 -6.34
N GLY A 24 0.84 -7.10 -6.05
CA GLY A 24 0.42 -8.12 -7.03
C GLY A 24 -0.19 -7.49 -8.29
N LYS A 25 -1.03 -6.46 -8.12
CA LYS A 25 -1.60 -5.70 -9.25
C LYS A 25 -0.52 -4.95 -10.03
N TYR A 26 0.47 -4.35 -9.36
CA TYR A 26 1.58 -3.63 -10.00
C TYR A 26 2.40 -4.58 -10.89
N ARG A 27 2.69 -5.78 -10.38
CA ARG A 27 3.44 -6.81 -11.12
C ARG A 27 2.69 -7.31 -12.36
N ASN A 28 1.36 -7.41 -12.27
CA ASN A 28 0.50 -7.86 -13.36
C ASN A 28 0.04 -6.72 -14.30
N ALA A 29 0.38 -5.47 -13.98
CA ALA A 29 -0.04 -4.32 -14.77
C ALA A 29 0.73 -4.30 -16.10
N LYS A 30 -0.03 -4.36 -17.21
CA LYS A 30 0.51 -4.36 -18.58
C LYS A 30 0.89 -2.96 -19.08
N THR A 31 0.33 -1.91 -18.47
CA THR A 31 0.53 -0.52 -18.89
C THR A 31 1.21 0.30 -17.79
N GLU A 32 2.07 1.24 -18.20
CA GLU A 32 2.75 2.17 -17.29
C GLU A 32 1.74 3.06 -16.52
N ASN A 33 0.64 3.46 -17.17
CA ASN A 33 -0.41 4.22 -16.49
C ASN A 33 -1.10 3.41 -15.36
N ALA A 34 -1.30 2.10 -15.56
CA ALA A 34 -1.84 1.24 -14.52
C ALA A 34 -0.85 1.09 -13.35
N LYS A 35 0.44 0.90 -13.64
CA LYS A 35 1.51 0.89 -12.62
C LYS A 35 1.52 2.19 -11.83
N HIS A 36 1.45 3.34 -12.49
CA HIS A 36 1.40 4.66 -11.88
C HIS A 36 0.19 4.81 -10.94
N THR A 37 -1.00 4.46 -11.41
CA THR A 37 -2.24 4.50 -10.62
C THR A 37 -2.17 3.60 -9.38
N ILE A 38 -1.53 2.44 -9.50
CA ILE A 38 -1.36 1.49 -8.38
C ILE A 38 -0.37 2.05 -7.35
N LEU A 39 0.72 2.68 -7.79
CA LEU A 39 1.67 3.37 -6.91
C LEU A 39 1.00 4.52 -6.15
N GLU A 40 0.18 5.34 -6.80
CA GLU A 40 -0.59 6.39 -6.12
C GLU A 40 -1.54 5.84 -5.04
N LYS A 41 -2.22 4.73 -5.34
CA LYS A 41 -3.06 4.04 -4.36
C LYS A 41 -2.23 3.49 -3.18
N ALA A 42 -1.01 3.05 -3.42
CA ALA A 42 -0.12 2.55 -2.38
C ALA A 42 0.33 3.67 -1.41
N ILE A 43 0.65 4.85 -1.94
CA ILE A 43 0.97 6.05 -1.14
C ILE A 43 -0.22 6.44 -0.26
N LYS A 44 -1.45 6.42 -0.79
CA LYS A 44 -2.65 6.72 0.03
C LYS A 44 -2.84 5.73 1.20
N VAL A 45 -2.39 4.49 1.06
CA VAL A 45 -2.46 3.47 2.11
C VAL A 45 -1.35 3.65 3.16
N SER A 46 -0.18 4.14 2.74
CA SER A 46 0.96 4.41 3.61
C SER A 46 1.62 5.74 3.22
N PRO A 47 1.05 6.88 3.62
CA PRO A 47 1.54 8.20 3.20
C PRO A 47 2.93 8.53 3.76
N SER A 48 3.40 7.75 4.73
CA SER A 48 4.77 7.81 5.24
C SER A 48 5.82 7.34 4.25
N LEU A 49 5.44 6.62 3.18
CA LEU A 49 6.36 6.10 2.17
C LEU A 49 6.27 6.95 0.90
N VAL A 50 7.42 7.36 0.39
CA VAL A 50 7.51 8.10 -0.87
C VAL A 50 7.28 7.15 -2.04
N LYS A 51 6.63 7.63 -3.12
CA LYS A 51 6.37 6.87 -4.34
C LYS A 51 7.60 6.09 -4.84
N ALA A 52 8.75 6.77 -4.88
CA ALA A 52 10.01 6.23 -5.35
C ALA A 52 10.53 5.05 -4.51
N GLU A 53 10.28 5.07 -3.19
CA GLU A 53 10.67 3.96 -2.30
C GLU A 53 9.79 2.74 -2.50
N ILE A 54 8.48 2.94 -2.68
CA ILE A 54 7.54 1.86 -2.98
C ILE A 54 7.89 1.21 -4.32
N GLU A 55 8.17 2.03 -5.33
CA GLU A 55 8.59 1.56 -6.65
C GLU A 55 9.90 0.76 -6.57
N LYS A 56 10.94 1.28 -5.90
CA LYS A 56 12.19 0.53 -5.66
C LYS A 56 11.97 -0.79 -4.94
N SER A 57 11.06 -0.83 -3.96
CA SER A 57 10.78 -2.04 -3.18
C SER A 57 10.01 -3.10 -3.96
N TRP A 58 9.35 -2.73 -5.06
CA TRP A 58 8.48 -3.62 -5.85
C TRP A 58 9.06 -3.99 -7.22
N LYS A 59 10.09 -3.27 -7.67
CA LYS A 59 10.90 -3.58 -8.86
C LYS A 59 11.73 -4.84 -8.63
#